data_AF-A0A4U1ISH0-F1
#
_entry.id   AF-A0A4U1ISH0-F1
#
_cell.length_a   1.000
_cell.length_b   1.000
_cell.length_c   1.000
_cell.angle_alpha   90.00
_cell.angle_beta   90.00
_cell.angle_gamma   90.00
#
_symmetry.space_group_name_H-M   'P 1'
#
loop_
_entity.id
_entity.type
_entity.pdbx_description
1 polymer ?
#
loop_
_entity_poly.entity_id
_entity_poly.type
_entity_poly.pdbx_seq_one_letter_code
_entity_poly.pdbx_strand_id
1 'polypeptide(L)'
;MQRASPRERALGGFAVVMTEAPWSIDASDLDRLRAVGVSEDGVEQAICVASFFNYYTRVADGTGITFDYESPLPRISIDLTREALPRPPRSDWNPAVDGSRVPVFPRRAFAQALLEEWHAYHLDRDALLSRRERRLLARAAAAELCDAGAVARYEDMSPEDARERALVAYATKLTRTPWAVGAADAAALRAHGLDDPAILAAITLVAHQNTFSRMHHGLAALATAG
;
A
#
# COMPACT_ATOMS: atom_id res chain seq x y z
N MET A 1 4.87 11.04 29.39
CA MET A 1 5.27 10.88 27.98
C MET A 1 6.25 11.98 27.63
N GLN A 2 7.46 11.63 27.18
CA GLN A 2 8.44 12.61 26.68
C GLN A 2 7.88 13.23 25.39
N ARG A 3 8.02 14.55 25.20
CA ARG A 3 7.58 15.21 23.97
C ARG A 3 8.47 14.74 22.81
N ALA A 4 7.86 14.31 21.71
CA ALA A 4 8.59 13.92 20.49
C ALA A 4 9.50 15.07 20.01
N SER A 5 10.73 14.75 19.64
CA SER A 5 11.72 15.66 19.03
C SER A 5 11.25 16.18 17.66
N PRO A 6 11.85 17.27 17.14
CA PRO A 6 11.55 17.75 15.79
C PRO A 6 11.73 16.67 14.71
N ARG A 7 12.77 15.85 14.83
CA ARG A 7 13.06 14.74 13.92
C ARG A 7 11.98 13.66 13.96
N GLU A 8 11.55 13.26 15.16
CA GLU A 8 10.47 12.27 15.32
C GLU A 8 9.13 12.78 14.77
N ARG A 9 8.82 14.06 14.97
CA ARG A 9 7.61 14.67 14.40
C ARG A 9 7.64 14.71 12.87
N ALA A 10 8.78 15.03 12.28
CA ALA A 10 8.93 15.06 10.82
C ALA A 10 8.78 13.66 10.21
N LEU A 11 9.45 12.65 10.78
CA LEU A 11 9.33 11.26 10.34
C LEU A 11 7.89 10.72 10.53
N GLY A 12 7.26 11.04 11.65
CA GLY A 12 5.87 10.67 11.91
C GLY A 12 4.90 11.33 10.93
N GLY A 13 5.07 12.62 10.66
CA GLY A 13 4.28 13.35 9.66
C GLY A 13 4.44 12.77 8.26
N PHE A 14 5.66 12.47 7.85
CA PHE A 14 5.93 11.82 6.56
C PHE A 14 5.27 10.44 6.47
N ALA A 15 5.35 9.62 7.52
CA ALA A 15 4.67 8.32 7.56
C ALA A 15 3.13 8.44 7.47
N VAL A 16 2.54 9.50 8.02
CA VAL A 16 1.11 9.80 7.87
C VAL A 16 0.79 10.11 6.40
N VAL A 17 1.55 11.00 5.75
CA VAL A 17 1.33 11.31 4.32
C VAL A 17 1.49 10.06 3.45
N MET A 18 2.55 9.28 3.65
CA MET A 18 2.74 7.99 2.96
C MET A 18 1.57 7.01 3.16
N THR A 19 0.96 7.01 4.34
CA THR A 19 -0.13 6.09 4.65
C THR A 19 -1.44 6.53 4.02
N GLU A 20 -1.76 7.82 4.10
CA GLU A 20 -3.08 8.36 3.82
C GLU A 20 -3.22 8.98 2.43
N ALA A 21 -2.16 9.62 1.93
CA ALA A 21 -2.13 10.32 0.65
C ALA A 21 -0.74 10.20 -0.02
N PRO A 22 -0.26 8.99 -0.33
CA PRO A 22 1.07 8.85 -0.92
C PRO A 22 1.21 9.58 -2.27
N TRP A 23 0.11 9.76 -3.00
CA TRP A 23 0.06 10.54 -4.23
C TRP A 23 0.33 12.04 -4.07
N SER A 24 0.33 12.57 -2.85
CA SER A 24 0.67 13.96 -2.57
C SER A 24 2.12 14.16 -2.16
N ILE A 25 2.93 13.10 -2.10
CA ILE A 25 4.33 13.22 -1.69
C ILE A 25 5.10 13.94 -2.80
N ASP A 26 5.85 14.96 -2.42
CA ASP A 26 6.72 15.71 -3.32
C ASP A 26 8.11 15.99 -2.70
N ALA A 27 8.95 16.72 -3.42
CA ALA A 27 10.28 17.10 -2.95
C ALA A 27 10.25 17.89 -1.63
N SER A 28 9.19 18.66 -1.36
CA SER A 28 9.06 19.45 -0.13
C SER A 28 8.89 18.57 1.12
N ASP A 29 8.25 17.40 0.98
CA ASP A 29 8.21 16.40 2.06
C ASP A 29 9.60 15.91 2.42
N LEU A 30 10.45 15.68 1.41
CA LEU A 30 11.82 15.20 1.60
C LEU A 30 12.70 16.31 2.18
N ASP A 31 12.52 17.55 1.75
CA ASP A 31 13.24 18.71 2.29
C ASP A 31 12.92 18.95 3.76
N ARG A 32 11.67 18.69 4.20
CA ARG A 32 11.30 18.70 5.62
C ARG A 32 12.08 17.67 6.43
N LEU A 33 12.34 16.49 5.87
CA LEU A 33 13.17 15.46 6.51
C LEU A 33 14.65 15.87 6.55
N ARG A 34 15.18 16.42 5.46
CA ARG A 34 16.57 16.90 5.37
C ARG A 34 16.84 18.04 6.36
N ALA A 35 15.90 18.98 6.50
CA ALA A 35 15.99 20.11 7.42
C ALA A 35 16.14 19.69 8.90
N VAL A 36 15.69 18.49 9.27
CA VAL A 36 15.87 17.91 10.61
C VAL A 36 17.00 16.89 10.69
N GLY A 37 17.90 16.88 9.68
CA GLY A 37 19.11 16.07 9.65
C GLY A 37 18.90 14.60 9.25
N VAL A 38 17.80 14.26 8.58
CA VAL A 38 17.65 12.92 7.97
C VAL A 38 18.51 12.86 6.71
N SER A 39 19.46 11.92 6.67
CA SER A 39 20.29 11.67 5.49
C SER A 39 19.47 11.04 4.35
N GLU A 40 20.01 11.04 3.13
CA GLU A 40 19.35 10.37 1.99
C GLU A 40 19.10 8.87 2.25
N ASP A 41 20.05 8.17 2.91
CA ASP A 41 19.87 6.79 3.38
C ASP A 41 18.68 6.65 4.34
N GLY A 42 18.51 7.65 5.21
CA GLY A 42 17.43 7.74 6.16
C GLY A 42 16.09 8.06 5.50
N VAL A 43 16.08 8.83 4.41
CA VAL A 43 14.88 9.09 3.60
C VAL A 43 14.45 7.81 2.88
N GLU A 44 15.36 7.11 2.20
CA GLU A 44 15.08 5.79 1.61
C GLU A 44 14.57 4.80 2.67
N GLN A 45 15.16 4.83 3.88
CA GLN A 45 14.68 3.99 5.00
C GLN A 45 13.27 4.35 5.42
N ALA A 46 12.96 5.65 5.54
CA ALA A 46 11.64 6.11 5.96
C ALA A 46 10.58 5.67 4.95
N ILE A 47 10.88 5.76 3.64
CA ILE A 47 10.03 5.26 2.56
C ILE A 47 9.76 3.76 2.74
N CYS A 48 10.82 2.95 2.90
CA CYS A 48 10.69 1.51 3.09
C CYS A 48 9.87 1.16 4.34
N VAL A 49 10.23 1.74 5.49
CA VAL A 49 9.61 1.41 6.78
C VAL A 49 8.13 1.79 6.78
N ALA A 50 7.78 3.01 6.38
CA ALA A 50 6.38 3.44 6.32
C ALA A 50 5.57 2.56 5.34
N SER A 51 6.15 2.19 4.20
CA SER A 51 5.50 1.29 3.23
C SER A 51 5.29 -0.12 3.78
N PHE A 52 6.28 -0.72 4.46
CA PHE A 52 6.12 -2.06 5.03
C PHE A 52 5.18 -2.11 6.24
N PHE A 53 5.16 -1.08 7.08
CA PHE A 53 4.12 -1.00 8.12
C PHE A 53 2.71 -0.91 7.51
N ASN A 54 2.59 -0.32 6.32
CA ASN A 54 1.36 -0.39 5.54
C ASN A 54 1.00 -1.82 5.14
N TYR A 55 1.96 -2.64 4.70
CA TYR A 55 1.74 -4.07 4.42
C TYR A 55 1.10 -4.77 5.63
N TYR A 56 1.76 -4.70 6.79
CA TYR A 56 1.35 -5.44 7.99
C TYR A 56 -0.03 -5.01 8.48
N THR A 57 -0.29 -3.70 8.50
CA THR A 57 -1.59 -3.17 8.92
C THR A 57 -2.69 -3.60 7.96
N ARG A 58 -2.48 -3.60 6.64
CA ARG A 58 -3.46 -4.10 5.66
C ARG A 58 -3.72 -5.59 5.82
N VAL A 59 -2.70 -6.38 6.14
CA VAL A 59 -2.88 -7.81 6.45
C VAL A 59 -3.70 -7.98 7.73
N ALA A 60 -3.42 -7.18 8.77
CA ALA A 60 -4.19 -7.22 10.01
C ALA A 60 -5.66 -6.81 9.79
N ASP A 61 -5.89 -5.69 9.10
CA ASP A 61 -7.23 -5.19 8.74
C ASP A 61 -8.00 -6.21 7.89
N GLY A 62 -7.35 -6.82 6.90
CA GLY A 62 -7.96 -7.82 6.03
C GLY A 62 -8.26 -9.15 6.70
N THR A 63 -7.42 -9.59 7.65
CA THR A 63 -7.64 -10.84 8.40
C THR A 63 -8.57 -10.68 9.59
N GLY A 64 -8.79 -9.45 10.06
CA GLY A 64 -9.56 -9.18 11.27
C GLY A 64 -8.88 -9.70 12.54
N ILE A 65 -7.55 -9.82 12.54
CA ILE A 65 -6.81 -10.31 13.70
C ILE A 65 -7.05 -9.40 14.91
N THR A 66 -7.45 -10.01 16.03
CA THR A 66 -7.62 -9.30 17.30
C THR A 66 -6.40 -9.53 18.18
N PHE A 67 -5.89 -8.47 18.81
CA PHE A 67 -4.82 -8.58 19.79
C PHE A 67 -5.37 -9.18 21.09
N ASP A 68 -4.90 -10.37 21.46
CA ASP A 68 -5.31 -11.14 22.63
C ASP A 68 -4.27 -11.10 23.77
N TYR A 69 -3.29 -10.19 23.68
CA TYR A 69 -2.24 -10.00 24.67
C TYR A 69 -2.37 -8.66 25.41
N GLU A 70 -1.81 -8.60 26.63
CA GLU A 70 -1.68 -7.35 27.37
C GLU A 70 -0.62 -6.45 26.73
N SER A 71 -1.00 -5.21 26.45
CA SER A 71 -0.10 -4.21 25.89
C SER A 71 0.00 -3.03 26.85
N PRO A 72 1.22 -2.48 27.08
CA PRO A 72 1.38 -1.22 27.79
C PRO A 72 0.90 -0.02 26.95
N LEU A 73 0.61 -0.22 25.66
CA LEU A 73 0.05 0.80 24.79
C LEU A 73 -1.47 0.86 24.94
N PRO A 74 -2.09 2.06 24.85
CA PRO A 74 -3.54 2.19 24.86
C PRO A 74 -4.19 1.33 23.77
N ARG A 75 -5.36 0.78 24.06
CA ARG A 75 -6.18 0.14 23.03
C ARG A 75 -6.50 1.16 21.94
N ILE A 76 -6.28 0.78 20.70
CA ILE A 76 -6.57 1.62 19.54
C ILE A 76 -8.09 1.78 19.44
N SER A 77 -8.56 3.03 19.50
CA SER A 77 -9.94 3.35 19.13
C SER A 77 -9.98 3.59 17.63
N ILE A 78 -10.71 2.75 16.90
CA ILE A 78 -10.88 2.88 15.46
C ILE A 78 -12.08 3.77 15.19
N ASP A 79 -11.86 4.89 14.50
CA ASP A 79 -12.95 5.71 13.99
C ASP A 79 -13.53 5.09 12.72
N LEU A 80 -14.65 4.38 12.87
CA LEU A 80 -15.37 3.75 11.76
C LEU A 80 -16.12 4.77 10.88
N THR A 81 -16.31 6.00 11.36
CA THR A 81 -16.99 7.07 10.62
C THR A 81 -16.03 7.87 9.74
N ARG A 82 -14.73 7.65 9.89
CA ARG A 82 -13.69 8.28 9.10
C ARG A 82 -13.91 8.05 7.60
N GLU A 83 -13.88 9.13 6.84
CA GLU A 83 -13.85 9.09 5.38
C GLU A 83 -12.42 8.96 4.84
N ALA A 84 -12.29 8.27 3.70
CA ALA A 84 -11.02 8.21 2.98
C ALA A 84 -10.72 9.54 2.29
N LEU A 85 -9.46 9.95 2.26
CA LEU A 85 -9.06 11.15 1.52
C LEU A 85 -9.42 11.01 0.03
N PRO A 86 -9.86 12.12 -0.60
CA PRO A 86 -10.18 12.11 -2.02
C PRO A 86 -8.91 11.90 -2.83
N ARG A 87 -9.02 11.12 -3.91
CA ARG A 87 -7.94 10.98 -4.89
C ARG A 87 -8.06 12.12 -5.90
N PRO A 88 -6.94 12.66 -6.38
CA PRO A 88 -6.96 13.53 -7.54
C PRO A 88 -7.49 12.77 -8.77
N PRO A 89 -8.09 13.47 -9.75
CA PRO A 89 -8.46 12.86 -11.02
C PRO A 89 -7.21 12.31 -11.72
N ARG A 90 -7.39 11.29 -12.58
CA ARG A 90 -6.29 10.63 -13.30
C ARG A 90 -5.39 11.59 -14.09
N SER A 91 -5.94 12.71 -14.58
CA SER A 91 -5.19 13.75 -15.28
C SER A 91 -4.10 14.41 -14.42
N ASP A 92 -4.26 14.36 -13.10
CA ASP A 92 -3.43 15.08 -12.14
C ASP A 92 -2.48 14.12 -11.40
N TRP A 93 -2.43 12.85 -11.81
CA TRP A 93 -1.52 11.87 -11.23
C TRP A 93 -0.07 12.19 -11.61
N ASN A 94 0.86 12.01 -10.67
CA ASN A 94 2.28 12.25 -10.92
C ASN A 94 2.83 11.22 -11.94
N PRO A 95 3.24 11.64 -13.16
CA PRO A 95 3.72 10.72 -14.18
C PRO A 95 5.10 10.11 -13.86
N ALA A 96 5.84 10.67 -12.90
CA ALA A 96 7.11 10.12 -12.45
C ALA A 96 6.95 8.87 -11.57
N VAL A 97 5.72 8.57 -11.13
CA VAL A 97 5.41 7.36 -10.34
C VAL A 97 5.33 6.16 -11.29
N ASP A 98 6.46 5.47 -11.42
CA ASP A 98 6.60 4.30 -12.27
C ASP A 98 6.44 2.99 -11.49
N GLY A 99 5.20 2.63 -11.18
CA GLY A 99 4.90 1.29 -10.66
C GLY A 99 4.86 0.18 -11.68
N SER A 100 5.35 0.44 -12.91
CA SER A 100 5.48 -0.62 -13.90
C SER A 100 6.64 -1.57 -13.59
N ARG A 101 7.53 -1.19 -12.66
CA ARG A 101 8.74 -1.92 -12.27
C ARG A 101 8.77 -2.12 -10.76
N VAL A 102 9.69 -2.95 -10.29
CA VAL A 102 9.97 -3.06 -8.86
C VAL A 102 10.67 -1.79 -8.35
N PRO A 103 10.42 -1.36 -7.10
CA PRO A 103 11.13 -0.24 -6.49
C PRO A 103 12.65 -0.46 -6.47
N VAL A 104 13.42 0.52 -6.92
CA VAL A 104 14.89 0.50 -6.89
C VAL A 104 15.37 1.53 -5.89
N PHE A 105 16.08 1.07 -4.86
CA PHE A 105 16.68 1.90 -3.82
C PHE A 105 18.20 1.94 -4.03
N PRO A 106 18.78 3.00 -4.62
CA PRO A 106 20.19 3.03 -5.00
C PRO A 106 21.14 2.76 -3.84
N ARG A 107 20.79 3.23 -2.64
CA ARG A 107 21.62 3.05 -1.45
C ARG A 107 21.33 1.74 -0.70
N ARG A 108 20.39 0.93 -1.22
CA ARG A 108 20.02 -0.41 -0.72
C ARG A 108 19.89 -1.40 -1.87
N ALA A 109 20.84 -1.38 -2.80
CA ALA A 109 20.76 -2.18 -4.03
C ALA A 109 20.50 -3.69 -3.81
N PHE A 110 21.00 -4.26 -2.71
CA PHE A 110 20.74 -5.67 -2.36
C PHE A 110 19.25 -5.99 -2.12
N ALA A 111 18.45 -4.99 -1.72
CA ALA A 111 17.03 -5.16 -1.46
C ALA A 111 16.24 -5.39 -2.76
N GLN A 112 16.77 -4.98 -3.91
CA GLN A 112 16.07 -5.10 -5.19
C GLN A 112 15.76 -6.56 -5.51
N ALA A 113 16.74 -7.47 -5.43
CA ALA A 113 16.52 -8.89 -5.71
C ALA A 113 15.47 -9.52 -4.78
N LEU A 114 15.47 -9.13 -3.50
CA LEU A 114 14.46 -9.60 -2.53
C LEU A 114 13.06 -9.08 -2.87
N LEU A 115 12.95 -7.82 -3.31
CA LEU A 115 11.68 -7.24 -3.75
C LEU A 115 11.18 -7.89 -5.04
N GLU A 116 12.07 -8.23 -5.98
CA GLU A 116 11.74 -8.95 -7.22
C GLU A 116 11.15 -10.34 -6.92
N GLU A 117 11.82 -11.12 -6.07
CA GLU A 117 11.31 -12.43 -5.65
C GLU A 117 9.96 -12.32 -4.93
N TRP A 118 9.82 -11.34 -4.04
CA TRP A 118 8.57 -11.08 -3.32
C TRP A 118 7.43 -10.65 -4.25
N HIS A 119 7.73 -9.82 -5.24
CA HIS A 119 6.78 -9.37 -6.27
C HIS A 119 6.33 -10.53 -7.15
N ALA A 120 7.26 -11.36 -7.61
CA ALA A 120 6.95 -12.56 -8.40
C ALA A 120 6.08 -13.56 -7.61
N TYR A 121 6.37 -13.76 -6.32
CA TYR A 121 5.54 -14.58 -5.43
C TYR A 121 4.10 -14.06 -5.35
N HIS A 122 3.91 -12.75 -5.30
CA HIS A 122 2.59 -12.15 -5.20
C HIS A 122 1.85 -12.16 -6.55
N LEU A 123 2.48 -11.75 -7.66
CA LEU A 123 1.75 -11.52 -8.91
C LEU A 123 1.73 -12.69 -9.89
N ASP A 124 2.79 -13.49 -9.95
CA ASP A 124 3.00 -14.38 -11.10
C ASP A 124 2.54 -15.83 -10.85
N ARG A 125 2.16 -16.16 -9.62
CA ARG A 125 1.62 -17.48 -9.27
C ARG A 125 0.21 -17.67 -9.81
N ASP A 126 -0.13 -18.90 -10.19
CA ASP A 126 -1.47 -19.24 -10.72
C ASP A 126 -2.35 -20.02 -9.73
N ALA A 127 -1.96 -19.99 -8.45
CA ALA A 127 -2.73 -20.51 -7.32
C ALA A 127 -2.32 -19.73 -6.05
N LEU A 128 -3.18 -19.48 -5.07
CA LEU A 128 -4.58 -19.91 -4.91
C LEU A 128 -5.61 -19.05 -5.67
N LEU A 129 -5.16 -17.92 -6.21
CA LEU A 129 -5.88 -17.10 -7.18
C LEU A 129 -5.20 -17.27 -8.54
N SER A 130 -5.98 -17.20 -9.61
CA SER A 130 -5.45 -17.13 -10.98
C SER A 130 -4.62 -15.86 -11.18
N ARG A 131 -3.71 -15.89 -12.15
CA ARG A 131 -2.94 -14.71 -12.55
C ARG A 131 -3.81 -13.53 -12.95
N ARG A 132 -4.98 -13.79 -13.55
CA ARG A 132 -5.92 -12.75 -13.93
C ARG A 132 -6.52 -12.03 -12.71
N GLU A 133 -7.02 -12.79 -11.74
CA GLU A 133 -7.54 -12.24 -10.48
C GLU A 133 -6.48 -11.43 -9.72
N ARG A 134 -5.23 -11.92 -9.70
CA ARG A 134 -4.10 -11.20 -9.09
C ARG A 134 -3.87 -9.85 -9.76
N ARG A 135 -3.83 -9.81 -11.09
CA ARG A 135 -3.64 -8.56 -11.84
C ARG A 135 -4.79 -7.58 -11.64
N LEU A 136 -6.04 -8.06 -11.54
CA LEU A 136 -7.20 -7.23 -11.23
C LEU A 136 -7.11 -6.60 -9.84
N LEU A 137 -6.77 -7.38 -8.82
CA LEU A 137 -6.58 -6.90 -7.46
C LEU A 137 -5.44 -5.86 -7.38
N ALA A 138 -4.30 -6.14 -8.01
CA ALA A 138 -3.16 -5.23 -8.06
C ALA A 138 -3.52 -3.93 -8.79
N ARG A 139 -4.18 -4.01 -9.95
CA ARG A 139 -4.66 -2.83 -10.68
C ARG A 139 -5.63 -1.99 -9.85
N ALA A 140 -6.56 -2.63 -9.14
CA ALA A 140 -7.54 -1.93 -8.29
C ALA A 140 -6.84 -1.18 -7.14
N ALA A 141 -5.91 -1.83 -6.44
CA ALA A 141 -5.15 -1.19 -5.36
C ALA A 141 -4.25 -0.06 -5.88
N ALA A 142 -3.56 -0.26 -7.01
CA ALA A 142 -2.74 0.76 -7.66
C ALA A 142 -3.55 2.00 -8.07
N ALA A 143 -4.74 1.78 -8.65
CA ALA A 143 -5.62 2.87 -9.04
C ALA A 143 -6.09 3.72 -7.84
N GLU A 144 -6.38 3.07 -6.72
CA GLU A 144 -6.76 3.75 -5.48
C GLU A 144 -5.60 4.49 -4.80
N LEU A 145 -4.37 4.27 -5.26
CA LEU A 145 -3.14 4.94 -4.80
C LEU A 145 -2.56 5.90 -5.84
N CYS A 146 -3.23 6.10 -6.97
CA CYS A 146 -2.76 6.96 -8.06
C CYS A 146 -1.39 6.57 -8.62
N ASP A 147 -1.09 5.27 -8.67
CA ASP A 147 0.14 4.75 -9.29
C ASP A 147 -0.11 4.51 -10.79
N ALA A 148 0.24 5.49 -11.61
CA ALA A 148 0.02 5.46 -13.05
C ALA A 148 0.76 4.30 -13.73
N GLY A 149 2.03 4.08 -13.39
CA GLY A 149 2.84 3.01 -13.96
C GLY A 149 2.28 1.61 -13.68
N ALA A 150 1.80 1.37 -12.45
CA ALA A 150 1.20 0.09 -12.11
C ALA A 150 -0.16 -0.14 -12.79
N VAL A 151 -0.98 0.91 -12.92
CA VAL A 151 -2.27 0.83 -13.64
C VAL A 151 -2.06 0.55 -15.13
N ALA A 152 -1.07 1.20 -15.75
CA ALA A 152 -0.79 1.07 -17.18
C ALA A 152 -0.46 -0.38 -17.60
N ARG A 153 0.17 -1.18 -16.73
CA ARG A 153 0.47 -2.60 -16.98
C ARG A 153 -0.77 -3.43 -17.34
N TYR A 154 -1.94 -3.01 -16.86
CA TYR A 154 -3.20 -3.73 -16.94
C TYR A 154 -4.34 -2.81 -17.38
N GLU A 155 -4.04 -1.74 -18.14
CA GLU A 155 -4.99 -0.66 -18.42
C GLU A 155 -6.34 -1.18 -18.96
N ASP A 156 -6.29 -2.11 -19.91
CA ASP A 156 -7.46 -2.69 -20.59
C ASP A 156 -8.19 -3.77 -19.76
N MET A 157 -7.66 -4.15 -18.59
CA MET A 157 -8.30 -5.17 -17.76
C MET A 157 -9.49 -4.60 -16.98
N SER A 158 -10.62 -5.27 -17.09
CA SER A 158 -11.84 -5.03 -16.31
C SER A 158 -12.42 -6.35 -15.81
N PRO A 159 -13.14 -6.36 -14.67
CA PRO A 159 -13.71 -7.58 -14.13
C PRO A 159 -14.84 -8.10 -15.04
N GLU A 160 -14.73 -9.34 -15.48
CA GLU A 160 -15.63 -9.98 -16.45
C GLU A 160 -16.83 -10.64 -15.76
N ASP A 161 -16.64 -11.16 -14.54
CA ASP A 161 -17.68 -11.88 -13.80
C ASP A 161 -17.94 -11.32 -12.39
N ALA A 162 -18.88 -11.93 -11.67
CA ALA A 162 -19.26 -11.49 -10.33
C ALA A 162 -18.14 -11.69 -9.29
N ARG A 163 -17.34 -12.74 -9.45
CA ARG A 163 -16.22 -13.06 -8.55
C ARG A 163 -15.10 -12.04 -8.70
N GLU A 164 -14.75 -11.69 -9.94
CA GLU A 164 -13.78 -10.64 -10.25
C GLU A 164 -14.26 -9.26 -9.76
N ARG A 165 -15.55 -8.95 -9.91
CA ARG A 165 -16.13 -7.72 -9.36
C ARG A 165 -16.04 -7.67 -7.83
N ALA A 166 -16.29 -8.79 -7.15
CA ALA A 166 -16.16 -8.88 -5.70
C ALA A 166 -14.70 -8.70 -5.24
N LEU A 167 -13.74 -9.29 -5.94
CA LEU A 167 -12.30 -9.10 -5.67
C LEU A 167 -11.86 -7.65 -5.85
N VAL A 168 -12.26 -7.01 -6.96
CA VAL A 168 -11.97 -5.59 -7.22
C VAL A 168 -12.59 -4.70 -6.13
N ALA A 169 -13.86 -4.92 -5.78
CA ALA A 169 -14.52 -4.18 -4.71
C ALA A 169 -13.82 -4.34 -3.36
N TYR A 170 -13.38 -5.56 -3.04
CA TYR A 170 -12.60 -5.85 -1.83
C TYR A 170 -11.25 -5.13 -1.81
N ALA A 171 -10.47 -5.22 -2.91
CA ALA A 171 -9.19 -4.52 -3.03
C ALA A 171 -9.35 -3.00 -2.88
N THR A 172 -10.39 -2.45 -3.50
CA THR A 172 -10.75 -1.04 -3.35
C THR A 172 -11.05 -0.71 -1.88
N LYS A 173 -11.91 -1.47 -1.21
CA LYS A 173 -12.26 -1.22 0.21
C LYS A 173 -11.05 -1.33 1.14
N LEU A 174 -10.25 -2.39 1.02
CA LEU A 174 -9.05 -2.59 1.86
C LEU A 174 -7.98 -1.51 1.62
N THR A 175 -7.94 -0.92 0.41
CA THR A 175 -7.02 0.18 0.11
C THR A 175 -7.56 1.55 0.57
N ARG A 176 -8.87 1.80 0.41
CA ARG A 176 -9.52 3.09 0.71
C ARG A 176 -9.84 3.26 2.19
N THR A 177 -10.49 2.26 2.77
CA THR A 177 -11.10 2.28 4.10
C THR A 177 -10.78 0.97 4.82
N PRO A 178 -9.49 0.65 5.04
CA PRO A 178 -9.10 -0.60 5.70
C PRO A 178 -9.75 -0.76 7.08
N TRP A 179 -9.92 0.34 7.82
CA TRP A 179 -10.59 0.36 9.13
C TRP A 179 -12.05 -0.12 9.11
N ALA A 180 -12.69 -0.14 7.93
CA ALA A 180 -14.06 -0.58 7.75
C ALA A 180 -14.18 -2.01 7.18
N VAL A 181 -13.06 -2.69 6.95
CA VAL A 181 -13.06 -4.11 6.54
C VAL A 181 -13.46 -4.98 7.72
N GLY A 182 -14.33 -5.95 7.48
CA GLY A 182 -14.80 -6.87 8.52
C GLY A 182 -15.32 -8.19 7.97
N ALA A 183 -15.89 -9.01 8.86
CA ALA A 183 -16.31 -10.38 8.54
C ALA A 183 -17.29 -10.49 7.36
N ALA A 184 -18.12 -9.46 7.15
CA ALA A 184 -19.04 -9.41 6.01
C ALA A 184 -18.32 -9.34 4.66
N ASP A 185 -17.16 -8.69 4.58
CA ASP A 185 -16.37 -8.60 3.35
C ASP A 185 -15.76 -9.96 2.99
N ALA A 186 -15.22 -10.68 3.98
CA ALA A 186 -14.75 -12.04 3.79
C ALA A 186 -15.90 -13.00 3.41
N ALA A 187 -17.07 -12.86 4.04
CA ALA A 187 -18.26 -13.64 3.69
C ALA A 187 -18.72 -13.40 2.24
N ALA A 188 -18.64 -12.16 1.75
CA ALA A 188 -18.93 -11.85 0.35
C ALA A 188 -17.97 -12.56 -0.61
N LEU A 189 -16.67 -12.63 -0.29
CA LEU A 189 -15.71 -13.40 -1.10
C LEU A 189 -15.99 -14.91 -1.05
N ARG A 190 -16.35 -15.46 0.12
CA ARG A 190 -16.74 -16.88 0.26
C ARG A 190 -17.97 -17.23 -0.57
N ALA A 191 -18.94 -16.32 -0.67
CA ALA A 191 -20.12 -16.51 -1.53
C ALA A 191 -19.78 -16.66 -3.02
N HIS A 192 -18.58 -16.22 -3.44
CA HIS A 192 -18.03 -16.40 -4.78
C HIS A 192 -17.02 -17.56 -4.88
N GLY A 193 -17.04 -18.47 -3.90
CA GLY A 193 -16.25 -19.71 -3.93
C GLY A 193 -14.76 -19.52 -3.62
N LEU A 194 -14.39 -18.44 -2.94
CA LEU A 194 -13.05 -18.31 -2.37
C LEU A 194 -13.01 -18.98 -1.00
N ASP A 195 -12.04 -19.88 -0.82
CA ASP A 195 -11.72 -20.42 0.50
C ASP A 195 -10.81 -19.45 1.29
N ASP A 196 -10.63 -19.73 2.58
CA ASP A 196 -9.84 -18.86 3.47
C ASP A 196 -8.39 -18.68 2.98
N PRO A 197 -7.68 -19.71 2.49
CA PRO A 197 -6.38 -19.53 1.84
C PRO A 197 -6.40 -18.58 0.63
N ALA A 198 -7.42 -18.66 -0.24
CA ALA A 198 -7.54 -17.74 -1.38
C ALA A 198 -7.87 -16.31 -0.95
N ILE A 199 -8.70 -16.14 0.11
CA ILE A 199 -8.97 -14.83 0.71
C ILE A 199 -7.69 -14.23 1.29
N LEU A 200 -6.89 -15.04 2.01
CA LEU A 200 -5.60 -14.60 2.52
C LEU A 200 -4.65 -14.20 1.37
N ALA A 201 -4.63 -14.95 0.27
CA ALA A 201 -3.86 -14.58 -0.92
C ALA A 201 -4.33 -13.24 -1.54
N ALA A 202 -5.63 -12.95 -1.53
CA ALA A 202 -6.15 -11.65 -1.95
C ALA A 202 -5.70 -10.53 -1.01
N ILE A 203 -5.78 -10.74 0.30
CA ILE A 203 -5.35 -9.79 1.33
C ILE A 203 -3.88 -9.43 1.18
N THR A 204 -2.98 -10.43 1.12
CA THR A 204 -1.54 -10.20 1.05
C THR A 204 -1.15 -9.56 -0.27
N LEU A 205 -1.84 -9.88 -1.37
CA LEU A 205 -1.62 -9.23 -2.66
C LEU A 205 -2.00 -7.75 -2.65
N VAL A 206 -3.16 -7.42 -2.08
CA VAL A 206 -3.60 -6.01 -1.95
C VAL A 206 -2.63 -5.24 -1.05
N ALA A 207 -2.20 -5.84 0.06
CA ALA A 207 -1.19 -5.27 0.95
C ALA A 207 0.17 -5.08 0.24
N HIS A 208 0.58 -6.05 -0.58
CA HIS A 208 1.80 -5.98 -1.40
C HIS A 208 1.74 -4.79 -2.36
N GLN A 209 0.67 -4.67 -3.15
CA GLN A 209 0.52 -3.55 -4.08
C GLN A 209 0.45 -2.21 -3.34
N ASN A 210 -0.21 -2.17 -2.18
CA ASN A 210 -0.25 -0.98 -1.32
C ASN A 210 1.15 -0.53 -0.89
N THR A 211 2.02 -1.50 -0.61
CA THR A 211 3.42 -1.26 -0.22
C THR A 211 4.23 -0.74 -1.39
N PHE A 212 4.17 -1.42 -2.53
CA PHE A 212 4.95 -1.08 -3.72
C PHE A 212 4.57 0.30 -4.27
N SER A 213 3.27 0.59 -4.39
CA SER A 213 2.82 1.89 -4.90
C SER A 213 3.29 3.05 -4.02
N ARG A 214 3.35 2.86 -2.69
CA ARG A 214 3.89 3.87 -1.75
C ARG A 214 5.39 4.06 -1.89
N MET A 215 6.14 2.98 -2.14
CA MET A 215 7.56 3.06 -2.47
C MET A 215 7.76 3.85 -3.77
N HIS A 216 6.96 3.61 -4.81
CA HIS A 216 7.04 4.37 -6.07
C HIS A 216 6.79 5.86 -5.87
N HIS A 217 5.78 6.24 -5.07
CA HIS A 217 5.55 7.65 -4.74
C HIS A 217 6.74 8.30 -4.02
N GLY A 218 7.29 7.62 -3.01
CA GLY A 218 8.48 8.12 -2.31
C GLY A 218 9.72 8.24 -3.21
N LEU A 219 9.92 7.26 -4.10
CA LEU A 219 11.03 7.25 -5.05
C LEU A 219 10.87 8.31 -6.16
N ALA A 220 9.65 8.55 -6.63
CA ALA A 220 9.36 9.60 -7.60
C ALA A 220 9.71 10.97 -7.01
N ALA A 221 9.37 11.21 -5.74
CA ALA A 221 9.74 12.45 -5.04
C ALA A 221 11.27 12.62 -4.90
N LEU A 222 12.02 11.52 -4.70
CA LEU A 222 13.49 11.55 -4.67
C LEU A 222 14.08 11.94 -6.02
N ALA A 223 13.53 11.41 -7.12
CA ALA A 223 14.01 11.70 -8.48
C ALA A 223 13.77 13.16 -8.91
N THR A 224 12.74 13.81 -8.38
CA THR A 224 12.43 15.22 -8.65
C THR A 224 13.24 16.23 -7.83
N ALA A 225 13.99 15.77 -6.83
CA ALA A 225 14.71 16.63 -5.88
C ALA A 225 16.21 16.85 -6.23
N GLY A 226 16.66 16.38 -7.41
CA GLY A 226 18.00 16.59 -7.95
C GLY A 226 17.98 17.43 -9.21
#